data_AF-A0A949F6T8-F1
#
_entry.id   AF-A0A949F6T8-F1
#
_cell.length_a   1.000
_cell.length_b   1.000
_cell.length_c   1.000
_cell.angle_alpha   90.00
_cell.angle_beta   90.00
_cell.angle_gamma   90.00
#
_symmetry.space_group_name_H-M   'P 1'
#
loop_
_entity.id
_entity.type
_entity.pdbx_description
1 polymer ?
#
loop_
_entity_poly.entity_id
_entity_poly.type
_entity_poly.pdbx_seq_one_letter_code
_entity_poly.pdbx_strand_id
1 'polypeptide(L)' 'MNILDVNKIKNLYWEKECTAKIIAKELGVSLWSLYDFMERNGISRRSYSEANYMANRHKPVFQIKQNL' A
#
# COMPACT_ATOMS: atom_id res chain seq x y z
N MET A 1 -20.16 11.88 -1.23
CA MET A 1 -19.20 11.64 -2.33
C MET A 1 -17.82 11.88 -1.74
N ASN A 2 -17.03 10.83 -1.47
CA ASN A 2 -15.69 11.03 -0.93
C ASN A 2 -14.79 11.54 -2.05
N ILE A 3 -14.42 12.81 -1.97
CA ILE A 3 -13.48 13.42 -2.90
C ILE A 3 -12.09 12.87 -2.56
N LEU A 4 -11.52 12.09 -3.48
CA LEU A 4 -10.16 11.59 -3.35
C LEU A 4 -9.18 12.73 -3.66
N ASP A 5 -8.21 12.95 -2.78
CA ASP A 5 -7.17 13.96 -2.93
C ASP A 5 -5.84 13.28 -3.29
N VAL A 6 -5.26 13.70 -4.42
CA VAL A 6 -3.99 13.22 -4.97
C VAL A 6 -2.85 13.40 -3.97
N ASN A 7 -2.75 14.57 -3.33
CA ASN A 7 -1.67 14.87 -2.40
C ASN A 7 -1.78 14.03 -1.13
N LYS A 8 -3.01 13.85 -0.63
CA LYS A 8 -3.27 13.00 0.52
C LYS A 8 -2.89 11.54 0.24
N ILE A 9 -3.32 10.98 -0.89
CA ILE A 9 -3.01 9.60 -1.25
C ILE A 9 -1.51 9.41 -1.48
N LYS A 10 -0.85 10.36 -2.16
CA LYS A 10 0.60 10.34 -2.37
C LYS A 10 1.36 10.36 -1.04
N ASN A 11 0.98 11.23 -0.11
CA ASN A 11 1.60 11.31 1.22
C ASN A 11 1.38 10.01 2.03
N LEU A 12 0.14 9.50 2.09
CA LEU A 12 -0.14 8.25 2.80
C LEU A 12 0.62 7.08 2.19
N TYR A 13 0.68 7.00 0.86
CA TYR A 13 1.30 5.88 0.16
C TYR A 13 2.82 5.92 0.24
N TRP A 14 3.47 7.02 -0.13
CA TRP A 14 4.93 7.11 -0.24
C TRP A 14 5.61 7.58 1.04
N GLU A 15 5.14 8.67 1.65
CA GLU A 15 5.79 9.27 2.83
C GLU A 15 5.51 8.48 4.12
N LYS A 16 4.25 8.04 4.31
CA LYS A 16 3.85 7.26 5.49
C LYS A 16 3.90 5.75 5.27
N GLU A 17 4.36 5.33 4.11
CA GLU A 17 4.51 3.93 3.72
C GLU A 17 3.28 3.04 3.95
N CYS A 18 2.08 3.60 3.90
CA CYS A 18 0.87 2.83 4.12
C CYS A 18 0.62 1.89 2.95
N THR A 19 0.07 0.72 3.25
CA THR A 19 -0.41 -0.20 2.20
C THR A 19 -1.68 0.37 1.57
N ALA A 20 -1.90 0.09 0.28
CA ALA A 20 -3.12 0.51 -0.41
C ALA A 20 -4.39 0.01 0.29
N LYS A 21 -4.33 -1.14 0.97
CA LYS A 21 -5.44 -1.67 1.78
C LYS A 21 -5.78 -0.78 2.98
N ILE A 22 -4.78 -0.27 3.68
CA ILE A 22 -4.98 0.65 4.82
C ILE A 22 -5.57 1.97 4.31
N ILE A 23 -5.01 2.52 3.24
CA ILE A 23 -5.47 3.78 2.64
C ILE A 23 -6.92 3.66 2.15
N ALA A 24 -7.26 2.58 1.44
CA ALA A 24 -8.61 2.33 0.96
C ALA A 24 -9.61 2.24 2.12
N LYS A 25 -9.23 1.56 3.22
CA LYS A 25 -10.03 1.50 4.44
C LYS A 25 -10.21 2.88 5.10
N GLU A 26 -9.12 3.65 5.22
CA GLU A 26 -9.14 5.01 5.81
C GLU A 26 -10.03 5.97 5.00
N LEU A 27 -10.01 5.86 3.68
CA LEU A 27 -10.79 6.71 2.78
C LEU A 27 -12.20 6.16 2.49
N GLY A 28 -12.56 5.00 3.03
CA GLY A 28 -13.87 4.37 2.81
C GLY A 28 -14.14 4.00 1.36
N VAL A 29 -13.10 3.65 0.59
CA VAL A 29 -13.20 3.27 -0.83
C VAL A 29 -12.75 1.84 -1.06
N SER A 30 -13.16 1.27 -2.20
CA SER A 30 -12.64 -0.02 -2.62
C SER A 30 -11.16 0.10 -3.02
N LEU A 31 -10.41 -1.01 -2.90
CA LEU A 31 -9.02 -1.05 -3.34
C LEU A 31 -8.88 -0.79 -4.85
N TRP A 32 -9.83 -1.27 -5.64
CA TRP A 32 -9.88 -1.02 -7.08
C TRP A 32 -10.11 0.45 -7.41
N SER A 33 -11.04 1.11 -6.70
CA SER A 33 -11.28 2.55 -6.83
C SER A 33 -10.03 3.37 -6.49
N LEU A 34 -9.28 2.96 -5.46
CA LEU A 34 -8.01 3.60 -5.12
C LEU A 34 -6.95 3.40 -6.22
N TYR A 35 -6.83 2.19 -6.77
CA TYR A 35 -5.86 1.93 -7.85
C TYR A 35 -6.19 2.67 -9.14
N ASP A 36 -7.46 2.67 -9.56
CA ASP A 36 -7.93 3.43 -10.72
C ASP A 36 -7.67 4.93 -10.52
N PHE A 37 -7.93 5.46 -9.31
CA PHE A 37 -7.60 6.84 -8.99
C PHE A 37 -6.09 7.13 -9.05
N MET A 38 -5.26 6.25 -8.48
CA MET A 38 -3.79 6.41 -8.52
C MET A 38 -3.27 6.41 -9.96
N GLU A 39 -3.77 5.50 -10.80
CA GLU A 39 -3.39 5.41 -12.22
C GLU A 39 -3.79 6.67 -13.00
N ARG A 40 -5.04 7.11 -12.87
CA ARG A 40 -5.55 8.32 -13.54
C ARG A 40 -4.80 9.60 -13.14
N ASN A 41 -4.26 9.65 -11.93
CA ASN A 41 -3.55 10.82 -11.40
C ASN A 41 -2.02 10.66 -11.42
N GLY A 42 -1.49 9.64 -12.09
CA GLY A 42 -0.04 9.45 -12.24
C GLY A 42 0.70 9.13 -10.94
N ILE A 43 0.01 8.60 -9.93
CA ILE A 43 0.63 8.12 -8.70
C ILE A 43 1.17 6.71 -8.97
N SER A 44 2.47 6.63 -9.24
CA SER A 44 3.15 5.34 -9.43
C SER A 44 2.88 4.40 -8.26
N ARG A 45 2.52 3.16 -8.58
CA ARG A 45 2.34 2.09 -7.60
C ARG A 45 3.68 1.40 -7.37
N ARG A 46 3.85 0.86 -6.16
CA ARG A 46 4.93 -0.08 -5.85
C ARG A 46 4.83 -1.30 -6.77
N SER A 47 5.99 -1.85 -7.10
CA SER A 47 6.09 -3.17 -7.72
C SER A 47 5.48 -4.25 -6.82
N TYR A 48 5.25 -5.42 -7.39
CA TYR A 48 4.69 -6.55 -6.64
C TYR A 48 5.58 -6.95 -5.45
N SER A 49 6.90 -6.96 -5.64
CA SER A 49 7.87 -7.28 -4.58
C SER A 49 7.86 -6.24 -3.46
N GLU A 50 7.87 -4.94 -3.80
CA GLU A 50 7.80 -3.85 -2.82
C GLU A 50 6.47 -3.86 -2.05
N ALA A 51 5.35 -4.06 -2.73
CA ALA A 51 4.04 -4.16 -2.10
C ALA A 51 3.97 -5.37 -1.14
N ASN A 52 4.54 -6.51 -1.56
CA ASN A 52 4.62 -7.70 -0.74
C ASN A 52 5.54 -7.48 0.48
N TYR A 53 6.70 -6.84 0.29
CA TYR A 53 7.59 -6.47 1.39
C TYR A 53 6.85 -5.59 2.41
N MET A 54 6.17 -4.52 1.97
CA MET A 54 5.44 -3.62 2.86
C MET A 54 4.34 -4.33 3.65
N ALA A 55 3.63 -5.28 3.04
CA ALA A 55 2.60 -6.05 3.71
C ALA A 55 3.16 -7.08 4.72
N ASN A 56 4.38 -7.56 4.52
CA ASN A 56 4.96 -8.66 5.30
C ASN A 56 6.12 -8.22 6.21
N ARG A 57 6.59 -6.98 6.16
CA ARG A 57 7.77 -6.50 6.92
C ARG A 57 7.65 -6.67 8.44
N HIS A 58 6.42 -6.73 8.95
CA HIS A 58 6.13 -6.92 10.38
C HIS A 58 5.79 -8.37 10.73
N LYS A 59 5.73 -9.29 9.76
CA LYS A 59 5.43 -10.70 10.05
C LYS A 59 6.66 -11.37 10.68
N PRO A 60 6.47 -12.19 11.73
CA PRO A 60 7.57 -12.92 12.33
C PRO A 60 8.15 -13.90 11.30
N VAL A 61 9.47 -13.89 11.17
CA VAL A 61 10.19 -14.88 10.35
C VAL A 61 10.42 -16.13 11.18
N PHE A 62 10.15 -17.30 10.60
CA PHE A 62 10.46 -18.56 11.25
C PHE A 62 11.98 -18.80 11.18
N GLN A 63 12.62 -19.01 12.33
CA GLN A 63 14.04 -19.37 12.39
C GLN A 63 14.20 -20.84 12.06
N ILE A 64 14.74 -21.14 10.88
CA ILE A 64 15.10 -22.51 10.52
C ILE A 64 16.39 -22.85 11.30
N LYS A 65 16.33 -23.87 12.17
CA LYS A 65 17.54 -24.42 12.78
C LYS A 65 18.37 -25.08 11.68
N GLN A 66 19.50 -24.46 11.32
CA GLN A 66 20.50 -25.12 10.49
C GLN A 66 21.19 -26.19 11.36
N ASN A 67 20.73 -27.42 11.25
CA ASN A 67 21.51 -28.56 11.70
C ASN A 67 22.52 -28.85 10.57
N LEU A 68 23.78 -28.50 10.80
CA LEU A 68 24.94 -28.93 10.02
C LEU A 68 25.49 -30.23 10.61
#